data_AF-A0A915MY79-F1
#
_entry.id   AF-A0A915MY79-F1
#
_cell.length_a   1.000
_cell.length_b   1.000
_cell.length_c   1.000
_cell.angle_alpha   90.00
_cell.angle_beta   90.00
_cell.angle_gamma   90.00
#
_symmetry.space_group_name_H-M   'P 1'
#
loop_
_entity.id
_entity.type
_entity.pdbx_description
1 polymer ?
#
loop_
_entity_poly.entity_id
_entity_poly.type
_entity_poly.pdbx_seq_one_letter_code
_entity_poly.pdbx_strand_id
1 'polypeptide(L)'
;MIDYLGAKYDYSSVMHYGPLAFSKNGKPTIEPKEKSVTIGQRLGFSPTDLYKVNKLYNCPNSNTNPQQQQTSQQQKQQQLPVPISVVSTSGSVASSTNKCIDLLSECPYIANKGGY
;
A
#
# COMPACT_ATOMS: atom_id res chain seq x y z
N MET A 1 -5.18 26.20 -3.61
CA MET A 1 -3.77 25.92 -3.26
C MET A 1 -3.70 24.46 -2.85
N ILE A 2 -2.67 23.72 -3.26
CA ILE A 2 -2.52 22.31 -2.89
C ILE A 2 -1.85 22.19 -1.52
N ASP A 3 -2.34 21.31 -0.64
CA ASP A 3 -1.77 21.07 0.68
C ASP A 3 -1.01 19.73 0.69
N TYR A 4 0.28 19.80 1.05
CA TYR A 4 1.16 18.63 1.12
C TYR A 4 1.19 18.00 2.53
N LEU A 5 0.61 18.66 3.53
CA LEU A 5 0.61 18.22 4.93
C LEU A 5 2.02 17.89 5.46
N GLY A 6 3.07 18.50 4.91
CA GLY A 6 4.47 18.26 5.26
C GLY A 6 5.06 16.92 4.77
N ALA A 7 4.34 16.17 3.94
CA ALA A 7 4.81 14.90 3.38
C ALA A 7 5.46 15.09 2.00
N LYS A 8 6.49 14.27 1.72
CA LYS A 8 7.17 14.24 0.41
C LYS A 8 6.31 13.54 -0.66
N TYR A 9 6.73 13.67 -1.91
CA TYR A 9 6.18 12.91 -3.03
C TYR A 9 6.45 11.42 -2.81
N ASP A 10 5.41 10.59 -2.93
CA ASP A 10 5.51 9.15 -2.69
C ASP A 10 5.17 8.39 -3.96
N TYR A 11 6.19 7.83 -4.60
CA TYR A 11 6.06 6.97 -5.78
C TYR A 11 5.30 5.67 -5.49
N SER A 12 5.33 5.22 -4.23
CA SER A 12 4.66 4.01 -3.76
C SER A 12 3.24 4.26 -3.25
N SER A 13 2.73 5.50 -3.32
CA SER A 13 1.35 5.81 -2.95
C SER A 13 0.37 4.99 -3.79
N VAL A 14 -0.68 4.47 -3.16
CA VAL A 14 -1.76 3.74 -3.87
C VAL A 14 -2.49 4.65 -4.86
N MET A 15 -2.44 5.96 -4.60
CA MET A 15 -3.01 7.00 -5.45
C MET A 15 -2.12 7.36 -6.64
N HIS A 16 -0.88 6.86 -6.71
CA HIS A 16 0.02 7.14 -7.83
C HIS A 16 -0.44 6.37 -9.08
N TYR A 17 -0.46 7.04 -10.23
CA TYR A 17 -0.74 6.40 -11.51
C TYR A 17 0.38 5.43 -11.90
N GLY A 18 0.02 4.36 -12.62
CA GLY A 18 1.00 3.46 -13.22
C GLY A 18 1.72 4.09 -14.41
N PRO A 19 2.81 3.46 -14.90
CA PRO A 19 3.65 4.02 -15.94
C PRO A 19 2.93 4.18 -17.28
N LEU A 20 1.95 3.32 -17.58
CA LEU A 20 1.20 3.32 -18.85
C LEU A 20 -0.17 4.02 -18.75
N ALA A 21 -0.45 4.75 -17.67
CA ALA A 21 -1.77 5.33 -17.44
C ALA A 21 -2.17 6.25 -18.60
N PHE A 22 -3.35 5.99 -19.18
CA PHE A 22 -3.91 6.72 -20.32
C PHE A 22 -3.06 6.70 -21.61
N SER A 23 -2.11 5.76 -21.72
CA SER A 23 -1.32 5.61 -22.94
C SER A 23 -2.15 5.10 -24.11
N LYS A 24 -2.04 5.75 -25.27
CA LYS A 24 -2.70 5.30 -26.52
C LYS A 24 -1.83 4.36 -27.36
N ASN A 25 -0.51 4.43 -27.18
CA ASN A 25 0.47 3.72 -28.01
C ASN A 25 1.24 2.64 -27.22
N GLY A 26 0.79 2.33 -26.00
CA GLY A 26 1.43 1.35 -25.11
C GLY A 26 2.78 1.80 -24.54
N LYS A 27 3.21 3.04 -24.78
CA LYS A 27 4.45 3.59 -24.21
C LYS A 27 4.19 4.22 -22.84
N PRO A 28 5.19 4.26 -21.95
CA PRO A 28 5.06 4.94 -20.68
C PRO A 28 4.73 6.42 -20.86
N THR A 29 3.72 6.88 -20.13
CA THR A 29 3.30 8.28 -20.00
C THR A 29 3.91 8.94 -18.77
N ILE A 30 4.32 8.13 -17.78
CA ILE A 30 4.94 8.59 -16.54
C ILE A 30 6.21 7.76 -16.28
N GLU A 31 7.34 8.45 -16.19
CA GLU A 31 8.64 7.85 -15.88
C GLU A 31 9.22 8.47 -14.60
N PRO A 32 9.55 7.66 -13.57
CA PRO A 32 10.22 8.16 -12.37
C PRO A 32 11.58 8.77 -12.68
N LYS A 33 11.93 9.86 -11.99
CA LYS A 33 13.29 10.44 -12.07
C LYS A 33 14.33 9.53 -11.42
N GLU A 34 13.91 8.76 -10.41
CA GLU A 34 14.73 7.78 -9.72
C GLU A 34 14.58 6.41 -10.40
N LYS A 35 15.66 5.93 -11.03
CA LYS A 35 15.64 4.75 -11.91
C LYS A 35 15.27 3.43 -11.21
N SER A 36 15.39 3.37 -9.88
CA SER A 36 15.18 2.15 -9.11
C SER A 36 13.79 2.05 -8.49
N VAL A 37 12.88 2.98 -8.82
CA VAL A 37 11.58 3.08 -8.19
C VAL A 37 10.49 2.57 -9.12
N THR A 38 9.60 1.74 -8.59
CA THR A 38 8.40 1.27 -9.30
C THR A 38 7.20 2.14 -8.89
N ILE A 39 6.33 2.45 -9.85
CA ILE A 39 5.12 3.26 -9.64
C ILE A 39 3.85 2.50 -9.98
N GLY A 40 2.73 2.90 -9.36
CA GLY A 40 1.41 2.36 -9.69
C GLY A 40 1.02 1.07 -8.96
N GLN A 41 1.59 0.81 -7.79
CA GLN A 41 1.18 -0.32 -6.97
C GLN A 41 -0.31 -0.21 -6.57
N ARG A 42 -0.99 -1.36 -6.43
CA ARG A 42 -2.39 -1.46 -5.99
C ARG A 42 -2.57 -2.48 -4.85
N LEU A 43 -1.50 -2.79 -4.13
CA LEU A 43 -1.50 -3.76 -3.04
C LEU A 43 -2.09 -3.18 -1.75
N GLY A 44 -1.87 -1.89 -1.48
CA GLY A 44 -2.39 -1.25 -0.27
C GLY A 44 -1.83 0.16 -0.05
N PHE A 45 -2.17 0.76 1.09
CA PHE A 45 -1.71 2.11 1.44
C PHE A 45 -0.21 2.15 1.73
N SER A 46 0.48 3.17 1.25
CA SER A 46 1.84 3.45 1.69
C SER A 46 1.83 4.08 3.10
N PRO A 47 2.99 4.07 3.81
CA PRO A 47 3.11 4.79 5.08
C PRO A 47 2.77 6.28 4.95
N THR A 48 3.11 6.90 3.81
CA THR A 48 2.82 8.32 3.55
C THR A 48 1.32 8.56 3.32
N ASP A 49 0.62 7.64 2.67
CA ASP A 49 -0.82 7.73 2.48
C ASP A 49 -1.56 7.72 3.82
N LEU A 50 -1.19 6.76 4.69
CA LEU A 50 -1.75 6.67 6.05
C LEU A 50 -1.45 7.92 6.87
N TYR A 51 -0.22 8.44 6.80
CA TYR A 51 0.15 9.67 7.47
C TYR A 51 -0.72 10.85 7.02
N LYS A 52 -0.90 11.04 5.70
CA LYS A 52 -1.69 12.15 5.15
C LYS A 52 -3.15 12.06 5.57
N VAL A 53 -3.78 10.90 5.44
CA VAL A 53 -5.18 10.70 5.84
C VAL A 53 -5.35 10.97 7.34
N ASN A 54 -4.50 10.36 8.16
CA ASN A 54 -4.59 10.55 9.61
C ASN A 54 -4.38 12.00 10.05
N LYS A 55 -3.43 12.70 9.42
CA LYS A 55 -3.18 14.11 9.71
C LYS A 55 -4.33 15.01 9.26
N LEU A 56 -4.94 14.72 8.12
CA LEU A 56 -6.08 15.48 7.59
C LEU A 56 -7.33 15.34 8.48
N TYR A 57 -7.55 14.16 9.06
CA TYR A 57 -8.73 13.86 9.89
C TYR A 57 -8.45 13.86 11.40
N ASN A 58 -7.27 14.33 11.84
CA ASN A 58 -6.88 14.43 13.25
C ASN A 58 -7.03 13.12 14.04
N CYS A 59 -6.67 11.99 13.43
CA CYS A 59 -6.75 10.69 14.08
C CYS A 59 -5.83 10.64 15.33
N PRO A 60 -6.34 10.23 16.51
CA PRO A 60 -5.49 9.96 17.67
C PRO A 60 -4.64 8.71 17.36
N ASN A 61 -3.31 8.79 17.57
CA ASN A 61 -2.28 7.73 17.37
C ASN A 61 -1.40 7.80 16.10
N SER A 62 -1.20 8.98 15.50
CA SER A 62 -0.53 9.08 14.18
C SER A 62 0.86 9.73 14.17
N ASN A 63 1.53 9.75 15.33
CA ASN A 63 2.91 10.24 15.42
C ASN A 63 3.93 9.17 14.99
N THR A 64 3.75 8.58 13.81
CA THR A 64 4.83 7.83 13.15
C THR A 64 5.35 8.70 12.02
N ASN A 65 6.46 9.41 12.30
CA ASN A 65 7.20 10.11 11.27
C ASN A 65 7.64 9.08 10.20
N PRO A 66 7.33 9.26 8.90
CA PRO A 66 7.69 8.31 7.84
C PRO A 66 9.20 8.06 7.70
N GLN A 67 10.05 8.83 8.40
CA GLN A 67 11.50 8.59 8.45
C GLN A 67 11.96 7.40 9.33
N GLN A 68 11.08 6.73 10.09
CA GLN A 68 11.50 5.64 11.01
C GLN A 68 11.03 4.22 10.61
N GLN A 69 10.38 4.02 9.46
CA GLN A 69 9.90 2.69 9.02
C GLN A 69 10.51 2.23 7.68
N GLN A 70 11.78 2.57 7.39
CA GLN A 70 12.45 2.16 6.14
C GLN A 70 13.31 0.88 6.26
N THR A 71 13.30 0.14 7.36
CA THR A 71 14.24 -0.99 7.56
C THR A 71 13.66 -2.40 7.43
N SER A 72 12.53 -2.62 6.74
CA SER A 72 12.02 -4.01 6.58
C SER A 72 11.38 -4.39 5.24
N GLN A 73 11.40 -3.53 4.22
CA GLN A 73 10.75 -3.86 2.93
C GLN A 73 11.69 -3.98 1.74
N GLN A 74 13.00 -3.89 1.94
CA GLN A 74 13.99 -4.22 0.91
C GLN A 74 14.50 -5.65 1.11
N GLN A 75 13.65 -6.68 0.95
CA GLN A 75 14.07 -8.09 0.74
C GLN A 75 12.86 -9.05 0.54
N LYS A 76 11.98 -8.77 -0.42
CA LYS A 76 11.10 -9.75 -1.13
C LYS A 76 10.27 -8.91 -2.09
N GLN A 77 10.38 -8.96 -3.41
CA GLN A 77 10.42 -10.13 -4.28
C GLN A 77 11.16 -9.78 -5.58
N GLN A 78 12.34 -10.37 -5.76
CA GLN A 78 12.76 -10.88 -7.06
C GLN A 78 12.73 -12.39 -6.94
N GLN A 79 11.57 -13.01 -7.15
CA GLN A 79 11.50 -14.33 -7.78
C GLN A 79 10.04 -14.61 -8.11
N LEU A 80 9.82 -15.19 -9.28
CA LEU A 80 8.57 -15.85 -9.63
C LEU A 80 8.64 -17.28 -9.06
N PRO A 81 7.73 -17.71 -8.17
CA PRO A 81 7.46 -19.13 -8.04
C PRO A 81 5.96 -19.44 -7.99
N VAL A 82 5.60 -20.47 -8.75
CA VAL A 82 4.34 -21.22 -8.66
C VAL A 82 4.36 -22.09 -7.38
N PRO A 83 3.25 -22.77 -7.04
CA PRO A 83 2.21 -22.39 -6.08
C PRO A 83 2.59 -22.65 -4.60
N ILE A 84 2.01 -21.86 -3.69
CA ILE A 84 2.26 -21.92 -2.25
C ILE A 84 1.48 -23.08 -1.61
N SER A 85 2.20 -24.06 -1.05
CA SER A 85 1.67 -24.96 -0.02
C SER A 85 1.68 -24.23 1.33
N VAL A 86 0.52 -24.17 1.99
CA VAL A 86 0.32 -23.57 3.31
C VAL A 86 1.07 -24.36 4.39
N VAL A 87 1.95 -23.70 5.14
CA VAL A 87 2.44 -24.21 6.44
C VAL A 87 2.24 -23.13 7.49
N SER A 88 1.43 -23.49 8.47
CA SER A 88 1.16 -22.77 9.70
C SER A 88 2.39 -22.76 10.60
N THR A 89 2.78 -21.58 11.09
CA THR A 89 3.56 -21.50 12.33
C THR A 89 3.05 -20.36 13.19
N SER A 90 2.46 -20.76 14.30
CA SER A 90 2.07 -19.96 15.45
C SER A 90 3.29 -19.26 16.05
N GLY A 91 3.30 -17.92 15.99
CA GLY A 91 4.21 -17.06 16.73
C GLY A 91 3.41 -15.95 17.41
N SER A 92 3.29 -16.04 18.73
CA SER A 92 2.45 -15.20 19.58
C SER A 92 2.98 -13.78 19.70
N VAL A 93 2.18 -12.79 19.30
CA VAL A 93 2.28 -11.40 19.80
C VAL A 93 0.99 -11.09 20.56
N ALA A 94 1.15 -10.62 21.80
CA ALA A 94 0.10 -10.57 22.80
C ALA A 94 -1.06 -9.61 22.44
N SER A 95 -2.26 -10.18 22.51
CA SER A 95 -3.59 -9.62 22.73
C SER A 95 -3.68 -8.14 23.15
N SER A 96 -4.15 -7.31 22.21
CA SER A 96 -5.20 -6.33 22.48
C SER A 96 -6.28 -6.59 21.43
N THR A 97 -7.54 -6.72 21.83
CA THR A 97 -8.65 -7.26 21.04
C THR A 97 -9.07 -6.37 19.86
N ASN A 98 -8.19 -6.20 18.88
CA ASN A 98 -8.55 -5.76 17.53
C ASN A 98 -8.29 -6.94 16.59
N LYS A 99 -9.08 -8.01 16.77
CA LYS A 99 -9.34 -8.90 15.65
C LYS A 99 -9.97 -8.02 14.58
N CYS A 100 -9.40 -7.96 13.38
CA CYS A 100 -10.04 -7.28 12.27
C CYS A 100 -11.39 -7.97 12.04
N ILE A 101 -12.48 -7.38 12.54
CA ILE A 101 -13.83 -7.89 12.36
C ILE A 101 -14.31 -7.26 11.06
N ASP A 102 -14.56 -8.10 10.07
CA ASP A 102 -15.23 -7.68 8.86
C ASP A 102 -16.70 -7.38 9.21
N LEU A 103 -17.04 -6.09 9.31
CA LEU A 103 -18.41 -5.65 9.60
C LEU A 103 -19.34 -5.83 8.39
N LEU A 104 -18.78 -6.06 7.19
CA LEU A 104 -19.52 -6.47 6.01
C LEU A 104 -19.31 -7.96 5.77
N SER A 105 -20.21 -8.77 6.33
CA SER A 105 -20.23 -10.23 6.09
C SER A 105 -20.30 -10.64 4.61
N GLU A 106 -20.63 -9.70 3.71
CA GLU A 106 -20.68 -9.88 2.27
C GLU A 106 -19.33 -9.70 1.56
N CYS A 107 -18.28 -9.18 2.21
CA CYS A 107 -16.97 -8.98 1.60
C CYS A 107 -16.41 -10.22 0.88
N PRO A 108 -16.49 -11.45 1.44
CA PRO A 108 -16.09 -12.66 0.73
C PRO A 108 -16.97 -12.97 -0.50
N TYR A 109 -18.26 -12.64 -0.44
CA TYR A 109 -19.19 -12.84 -1.54
C TYR A 109 -18.91 -11.86 -2.69
N ILE A 110 -18.60 -10.60 -2.37
CA ILE A 110 -18.28 -9.56 -3.37
C ILE A 110 -16.92 -9.84 -4.04
N ALA A 111 -15.92 -10.28 -3.28
CA ALA A 111 -14.59 -10.60 -3.82
C ALA A 111 -14.62 -11.72 -4.88
N ASN A 112 -15.51 -12.72 -4.74
CA ASN A 112 -15.64 -13.84 -5.67
C ASN A 112 -16.51 -13.54 -6.89
N LYS A 113 -17.29 -12.46 -6.87
CA LYS A 113 -18.19 -12.08 -7.96
C LYS A 113 -17.59 -11.10 -8.97
N GLY A 114 -16.31 -10.76 -8.85
CA GLY A 114 -15.61 -9.91 -9.82
C GLY A 114 -16.24 -8.52 -9.90
N GLY A 115 -16.36 -7.84 -8.76
CA GLY A 115 -16.76 -6.43 -8.73
C GLY A 115 -15.65 -5.54 -9.29
N TYR A 116 -15.77 -5.24 -10.59
CA TYR A 116 -14.91 -4.41 -11.47
C TYR A 116 -13.58 -5.05 -11.90
#